data_AF-A0AAP8TAB9-F1
#
_entry.id   AF-A0AAP8TAB9-F1
#
_cell.length_a   1.000
_cell.length_b   1.000
_cell.length_c   1.000
_cell.angle_alpha   90.00
_cell.angle_beta   90.00
_cell.angle_gamma   90.00
#
_symmetry.space_group_name_H-M   'P 1'
#
loop_
_entity.id
_entity.type
_entity.pdbx_description
1 polymer ?
#
loop_
_entity_poly.entity_id
_entity_poly.type
_entity_poly.pdbx_seq_one_letter_code
_entity_poly.pdbx_strand_id
1 'polypeptide(L)'
;MMRQCNRDAWDKTYRAQVSSEYWEDECQEFSFMDLPRRTRFIRHAVATLILLPLALITAMSLCDQLARASGSLNILFSIPVWYALMGAAVWVVLGSSRLFTSSLLYLYVLGHELTHALAVICSRGSIHAFKADLDGGYIQTDKNNIFISLSPYFLPLWAMLWGLVWGVTYLFWPTVTCQAILYSGLGFWWCFHLFWTAWIIPKDQPDLADNGTFFSLILVYFANLLLFLALLRLFNAVSLHRFLADCIHNAEKLWDVLRDLAMLAAGLFL
;
A
#
# COMPACT_ATOMS: atom_id res chain seq x y z
N MET A 1 -3.57 -26.87 8.57
CA MET A 1 -2.20 -26.94 9.13
C MET A 1 -1.60 -25.56 9.38
N MET A 2 -1.58 -24.62 8.41
CA MET A 2 -1.11 -23.22 8.66
C MET A 2 -1.92 -22.42 9.71
N ARG A 3 -3.23 -22.68 9.87
CA ARG A 3 -4.05 -22.08 10.96
C ARG A 3 -3.60 -22.48 12.37
N GLN A 4 -2.90 -23.60 12.54
CA GLN A 4 -2.35 -24.03 13.84
C GLN A 4 -0.95 -23.45 14.06
N CYS A 5 -0.08 -23.43 13.04
CA CYS A 5 1.25 -22.80 13.14
C CYS A 5 1.17 -21.32 13.57
N ASN A 6 0.20 -20.57 13.04
CA ASN A 6 0.06 -19.16 13.38
C ASN A 6 -0.41 -18.97 14.84
N ARG A 7 -1.17 -19.93 15.37
CA ARG A 7 -1.63 -19.95 16.77
C ARG A 7 -0.52 -20.37 17.73
N ASP A 8 0.35 -21.29 17.30
CA ASP A 8 1.48 -21.78 18.10
C ASP A 8 2.65 -20.78 18.12
N ALA A 9 2.83 -19.98 17.05
CA ALA A 9 3.73 -18.84 17.03
C ALA A 9 3.21 -17.71 17.92
N TRP A 10 1.90 -17.47 17.94
CA TRP A 10 1.23 -16.55 18.85
C TRP A 10 1.41 -16.97 20.31
N ASP A 11 1.16 -18.25 20.64
CA ASP A 11 1.36 -18.81 21.99
C ASP A 11 2.82 -18.75 22.47
N LYS A 12 3.80 -18.90 21.57
CA LYS A 12 5.23 -18.81 21.92
C LYS A 12 5.69 -17.37 22.14
N THR A 13 5.20 -16.44 21.35
CA THR A 13 5.48 -14.99 21.53
C THR A 13 4.79 -14.48 22.81
N TYR A 14 3.57 -14.96 23.07
CA TYR A 14 2.80 -14.71 24.28
C TYR A 14 3.51 -15.23 25.54
N ARG A 15 3.97 -16.50 25.56
CA ARG A 15 4.72 -17.03 26.72
C ARG A 15 6.10 -16.39 26.92
N ALA A 16 6.77 -16.00 25.84
CA ALA A 16 8.07 -15.33 25.95
C ALA A 16 7.95 -13.93 26.58
N GLN A 17 6.87 -13.19 26.27
CA GLN A 17 6.57 -11.90 26.92
C GLN A 17 6.10 -12.06 28.37
N VAL A 18 5.44 -13.17 28.72
CA VAL A 18 4.95 -13.45 30.09
C VAL A 18 6.08 -13.87 31.05
N SER A 19 7.24 -14.32 30.57
CA SER A 19 8.33 -14.84 31.44
C SER A 19 9.38 -13.81 31.91
N SER A 20 9.28 -12.56 31.48
CA SER A 20 10.24 -11.49 31.82
C SER A 20 9.65 -10.58 32.91
N GLU A 21 9.79 -11.02 34.16
CA GLU A 21 9.77 -10.24 35.41
C GLU A 21 8.53 -9.38 35.77
N TYR A 22 7.86 -9.85 36.84
CA TYR A 22 7.27 -9.03 37.91
C TYR A 22 6.22 -7.98 37.52
N TRP A 23 4.99 -8.41 37.25
CA TRP A 23 3.76 -7.71 37.68
C TRP A 23 2.61 -8.75 37.78
N GLU A 24 2.43 -9.31 38.98
CA GLU A 24 1.13 -9.85 39.39
C GLU A 24 0.26 -8.63 39.75
N ASP A 25 -0.60 -8.20 38.82
CA ASP A 25 -1.93 -7.64 39.11
C ASP A 25 -2.60 -7.25 37.77
N GLU A 26 -3.86 -7.66 37.64
CA GLU A 26 -4.72 -7.51 36.45
C GLU A 26 -4.25 -8.26 35.18
N CYS A 27 -4.68 -9.52 35.06
CA CYS A 27 -4.98 -10.10 33.76
C CYS A 27 -6.08 -9.26 33.08
N GLN A 28 -5.70 -8.15 32.47
CA GLN A 28 -6.48 -7.59 31.36
C GLN A 28 -6.41 -8.62 30.24
N GLU A 29 -7.48 -9.41 30.16
CA GLU A 29 -7.91 -10.05 28.91
C GLU A 29 -7.72 -9.00 27.81
N PHE A 30 -6.68 -9.16 26.99
CA PHE A 30 -6.38 -8.27 25.86
C PHE A 30 -7.43 -8.56 24.78
N SER A 31 -8.68 -8.24 25.10
CA SER A 31 -9.73 -7.97 24.13
C SER A 31 -9.09 -7.04 23.12
N PHE A 32 -9.08 -7.47 21.85
CA PHE A 32 -8.81 -6.61 20.70
C PHE A 32 -9.25 -5.20 21.07
N MET A 33 -8.31 -4.28 21.29
CA MET A 33 -8.62 -3.04 22.00
C MET A 33 -9.57 -2.26 21.11
N ASP A 34 -10.85 -2.50 21.33
CA ASP A 34 -11.92 -2.19 20.39
C ASP A 34 -11.88 -0.68 20.34
N LEU A 35 -11.45 -0.12 19.19
CA LEU A 35 -11.20 1.31 19.08
C LEU A 35 -12.33 2.07 19.75
N PRO A 36 -12.04 3.01 20.68
CA PRO A 36 -13.08 3.69 21.42
C PRO A 36 -14.17 4.16 20.46
N ARG A 37 -15.44 3.95 20.81
CA ARG A 37 -16.58 4.19 19.92
C ARG A 37 -16.49 5.54 19.20
N ARG A 38 -16.02 6.57 19.90
CA ARG A 38 -15.75 7.91 19.36
C ARG A 38 -14.66 7.90 18.28
N THR A 39 -13.50 7.30 18.54
CA THR A 39 -12.40 7.18 17.58
C THR A 39 -12.83 6.42 16.33
N ARG A 40 -13.54 5.30 16.51
CA ARG A 40 -14.10 4.53 15.41
C ARG A 40 -15.04 5.37 14.56
N PHE A 41 -15.97 6.09 15.18
CA PHE A 41 -16.89 6.99 14.48
C PHE A 41 -16.15 8.09 13.71
N ILE A 42 -15.18 8.76 14.34
CA ILE A 42 -14.36 9.80 13.70
C ILE A 42 -13.64 9.23 12.48
N ARG A 43 -12.99 8.06 12.60
CA ARG A 43 -12.26 7.43 11.49
C ARG A 43 -13.20 7.03 10.35
N HIS A 44 -14.39 6.53 10.65
CA HIS A 44 -15.40 6.26 9.61
C HIS A 44 -15.87 7.56 8.94
N ALA A 45 -16.13 8.61 9.70
CA ALA A 45 -16.52 9.91 9.15
C ALA A 45 -15.41 10.50 8.25
N VAL A 46 -14.15 10.43 8.67
CA VAL A 46 -12.99 10.87 7.87
C VAL A 46 -12.85 10.01 6.61
N ALA A 47 -12.98 8.69 6.72
CA ALA A 47 -12.92 7.78 5.58
C ALA A 47 -14.00 8.13 4.54
N THR A 48 -15.24 8.30 4.98
CA THR A 48 -16.40 8.53 4.09
C THR A 48 -16.46 9.95 3.54
N LEU A 49 -16.24 10.98 4.37
CA LEU A 49 -16.47 12.38 4.00
C LEU A 49 -15.24 13.05 3.39
N ILE A 50 -14.04 12.50 3.60
CA ILE A 50 -12.79 13.12 3.15
C ILE A 50 -12.00 12.17 2.24
N LEU A 51 -11.56 11.02 2.76
CA LEU A 51 -10.64 10.16 2.02
C LEU A 51 -11.27 9.51 0.80
N LEU A 52 -12.53 9.05 0.90
CA LEU A 52 -13.23 8.42 -0.21
C LEU A 52 -13.47 9.41 -1.38
N PRO A 53 -14.02 10.62 -1.17
CA PRO A 53 -14.10 11.63 -2.23
C PRO A 53 -12.74 11.95 -2.86
N LEU A 54 -11.70 12.15 -2.04
CA LEU A 54 -10.35 12.41 -2.55
C LEU A 54 -9.82 11.24 -3.40
N ALA A 55 -10.02 10.01 -2.95
CA ALA A 55 -9.62 8.82 -3.70
C ALA A 55 -10.38 8.68 -5.02
N LEU A 56 -11.69 8.95 -5.03
CA LEU A 56 -12.51 8.94 -6.24
C LEU A 56 -12.07 10.02 -7.23
N ILE A 57 -11.89 11.27 -6.77
CA ILE A 57 -11.42 12.39 -7.61
C ILE A 57 -10.05 12.06 -8.20
N THR A 58 -9.14 11.50 -7.39
CA THR A 58 -7.80 11.09 -7.82
C THR A 58 -7.87 10.00 -8.88
N ALA A 59 -8.68 8.97 -8.66
CA ALA A 59 -8.88 7.88 -9.62
C ALA A 59 -9.49 8.38 -10.94
N MET A 60 -10.55 9.20 -10.88
CA MET A 60 -11.18 9.79 -12.06
C MET A 60 -10.18 10.65 -12.85
N SER A 61 -9.40 11.48 -12.18
CA SER A 61 -8.40 12.36 -12.81
C SER A 61 -7.25 11.57 -13.45
N LEU A 62 -6.81 10.48 -12.81
CA LEU A 62 -5.86 9.54 -13.39
C LEU A 62 -6.43 8.88 -14.65
N CYS A 63 -7.68 8.40 -14.59
CA CYS A 63 -8.37 7.82 -15.74
C CYS A 63 -8.50 8.83 -16.89
N ASP A 64 -8.84 10.09 -16.61
CA ASP A 64 -8.94 11.13 -17.64
C ASP A 64 -7.59 11.39 -18.33
N GLN A 65 -6.48 11.40 -17.58
CA GLN A 65 -5.15 11.54 -18.17
C GLN A 65 -4.75 10.31 -19.00
N LEU A 66 -5.00 9.11 -18.48
CA LEU A 66 -4.70 7.87 -19.20
C LEU A 66 -5.55 7.73 -20.46
N ALA A 67 -6.83 8.13 -20.42
CA ALA A 67 -7.71 8.12 -21.59
C ALA A 67 -7.22 9.08 -22.67
N ARG A 68 -6.83 10.31 -22.29
CA ARG A 68 -6.22 11.29 -23.21
C ARG A 68 -4.88 10.81 -23.76
N ALA A 69 -4.06 10.16 -22.92
CA ALA A 69 -2.79 9.59 -23.33
C ALA A 69 -2.96 8.38 -24.27
N SER A 70 -3.98 7.54 -24.05
CA SER A 70 -4.33 6.38 -24.87
C SER A 70 -4.75 6.77 -26.28
N GLY A 71 -5.51 7.86 -26.42
CA GLY A 71 -5.87 8.42 -27.73
C GLY A 71 -4.66 8.84 -28.58
N SER A 72 -3.48 8.97 -27.98
CA SER A 72 -2.23 9.29 -28.68
C SER A 72 -1.42 8.07 -29.13
N LEU A 73 -1.79 6.82 -28.76
CA LEU A 73 -1.08 5.52 -28.92
C LEU A 73 0.41 5.51 -28.50
N ASN A 74 1.19 6.50 -28.91
CA ASN A 74 2.59 6.79 -28.62
C ASN A 74 2.95 6.74 -27.13
N ILE A 75 2.06 7.13 -26.21
CA ILE A 75 2.36 7.10 -24.77
C ILE A 75 2.25 5.67 -24.21
N LEU A 76 1.25 4.88 -24.65
CA LEU A 76 1.08 3.49 -24.23
C LEU A 76 2.21 2.58 -24.74
N PHE A 77 2.77 2.91 -25.90
CA PHE A 77 3.95 2.24 -26.47
C PHE A 77 5.26 3.00 -26.21
N SER A 78 5.26 3.95 -25.26
CA SER A 78 6.49 4.64 -24.88
C SER A 78 7.48 3.66 -24.26
N ILE A 79 8.78 3.94 -24.44
CA ILE A 79 9.87 3.13 -23.90
C ILE A 79 9.66 2.80 -22.40
N PRO A 80 9.33 3.76 -21.51
CA PRO A 80 9.11 3.45 -20.10
C PRO A 80 7.95 2.50 -19.85
N VAL A 81 6.81 2.75 -20.48
CA VAL A 81 5.58 1.95 -20.29
C VAL A 81 5.78 0.54 -20.84
N TRP A 82 6.36 0.40 -22.03
CA TRP A 82 6.59 -0.89 -22.67
C TRP A 82 7.49 -1.80 -21.82
N TYR A 83 8.63 -1.29 -21.35
CA TYR A 83 9.52 -2.08 -20.51
C TYR A 83 8.91 -2.38 -19.13
N ALA A 84 8.18 -1.44 -18.53
CA ALA A 84 7.44 -1.72 -17.30
C ALA A 84 6.41 -2.84 -17.49
N LEU A 85 5.69 -2.86 -18.61
CA LEU A 85 4.76 -3.96 -18.95
C LEU A 85 5.49 -5.30 -19.15
N MET A 86 6.68 -5.31 -19.75
CA MET A 86 7.51 -6.52 -19.86
C MET A 86 7.92 -7.05 -18.48
N GLY A 87 8.35 -6.17 -17.57
CA GLY A 87 8.64 -6.52 -16.19
C GLY A 87 7.43 -7.07 -15.42
N ALA A 88 6.27 -6.43 -15.59
CA ALA A 88 5.00 -6.91 -15.06
C ALA A 88 4.64 -8.29 -15.62
N ALA A 89 4.85 -8.53 -16.92
CA ALA A 89 4.61 -9.82 -17.55
C ALA A 89 5.53 -10.91 -16.98
N VAL A 90 6.81 -10.59 -16.73
CA VAL A 90 7.75 -11.51 -16.05
C VAL A 90 7.23 -11.87 -14.65
N TRP A 91 6.74 -10.89 -13.88
CA TRP A 91 6.11 -11.18 -12.58
C TRP A 91 4.92 -12.14 -12.72
N VAL A 92 4.01 -11.88 -13.67
CA VAL A 92 2.84 -12.73 -13.90
C VAL A 92 3.25 -14.17 -14.26
N VAL A 93 4.25 -14.34 -15.11
CA VAL A 93 4.79 -15.67 -15.47
C VAL A 93 5.39 -16.35 -14.23
N LEU A 94 6.24 -15.68 -13.46
CA LEU A 94 6.84 -16.27 -12.26
C LEU A 94 5.80 -16.61 -11.20
N GLY A 95 4.87 -15.69 -10.92
CA GLY A 95 3.80 -15.86 -9.94
C GLY A 95 2.84 -17.00 -10.30
N SER A 96 2.54 -17.17 -11.59
CA SER A 96 1.67 -18.25 -12.07
C SER A 96 2.38 -19.60 -12.21
N SER A 97 3.69 -19.62 -12.47
CA SER A 97 4.48 -20.85 -12.66
C SER A 97 4.61 -21.72 -11.42
N ARG A 98 4.41 -21.14 -10.23
CA ARG A 98 4.64 -21.76 -8.91
C ARG A 98 6.08 -22.24 -8.65
N LEU A 99 7.04 -21.96 -9.55
CA LEU A 99 8.42 -22.44 -9.42
C LEU A 99 9.17 -21.82 -8.24
N PHE A 100 8.84 -20.57 -7.90
CA PHE A 100 9.53 -19.79 -6.87
C PHE A 100 8.61 -19.35 -5.73
N THR A 101 7.49 -20.04 -5.51
CA THR A 101 6.46 -19.60 -4.56
C THR A 101 7.02 -19.34 -3.16
N SER A 102 7.86 -20.24 -2.62
CA SER A 102 8.46 -20.04 -1.30
C SER A 102 9.38 -18.81 -1.28
N SER A 103 10.28 -18.67 -2.26
CA SER A 103 11.19 -17.52 -2.33
C SER A 103 10.44 -16.19 -2.48
N LEU A 104 9.39 -16.17 -3.30
CA LEU A 104 8.56 -14.97 -3.51
C LEU A 104 7.72 -14.63 -2.27
N LEU A 105 7.20 -15.64 -1.57
CA LEU A 105 6.52 -15.46 -0.28
C LEU A 105 7.48 -14.92 0.77
N TYR A 106 8.68 -15.48 0.88
CA TYR A 106 9.70 -14.98 1.79
C TYR A 106 10.08 -13.53 1.50
N LEU A 107 10.33 -13.17 0.22
CA LEU A 107 10.59 -11.79 -0.18
C LEU A 107 9.44 -10.84 0.18
N TYR A 108 8.20 -11.34 0.11
CA TYR A 108 7.05 -10.56 0.52
C TYR A 108 7.04 -10.33 2.03
N VAL A 109 7.13 -11.39 2.84
CA VAL A 109 7.14 -11.28 4.31
C VAL A 109 8.30 -10.40 4.77
N LEU A 110 9.50 -10.63 4.22
CA LEU A 110 10.68 -9.81 4.51
C LEU A 110 10.44 -8.33 4.17
N GLY A 111 9.88 -8.06 2.99
CA GLY A 111 9.56 -6.70 2.57
C GLY A 111 8.51 -6.04 3.46
N HIS A 112 7.50 -6.80 3.90
CA HIS A 112 6.44 -6.35 4.79
C HIS A 112 7.00 -5.89 6.14
N GLU A 113 7.73 -6.76 6.82
CA GLU A 113 8.32 -6.45 8.13
C GLU A 113 9.41 -5.38 8.05
N LEU A 114 10.22 -5.38 6.97
CA LEU A 114 11.23 -4.35 6.78
C LEU A 114 10.61 -2.98 6.55
N THR A 115 9.45 -2.91 5.89
CA THR A 115 8.71 -1.66 5.71
C THR A 115 8.20 -1.12 7.03
N HIS A 116 7.65 -2.00 7.88
CA HIS A 116 7.28 -1.65 9.25
C HIS A 116 8.48 -1.12 10.05
N ALA A 117 9.61 -1.83 10.01
CA ALA A 117 10.85 -1.41 10.66
C ALA A 117 11.32 -0.01 10.19
N LEU A 118 11.34 0.23 8.88
CA LEU A 118 11.68 1.55 8.33
C LEU A 118 10.71 2.63 8.78
N ALA A 119 9.40 2.34 8.83
CA ALA A 119 8.41 3.28 9.30
C ALA A 119 8.55 3.61 10.80
N VAL A 120 8.95 2.64 11.63
CA VAL A 120 9.30 2.85 13.04
C VAL A 120 10.48 3.82 13.16
N ILE A 121 11.55 3.58 12.40
CA ILE A 121 12.74 4.45 12.40
C ILE A 121 12.37 5.87 11.95
N CYS A 122 11.62 6.02 10.86
CA CYS A 122 11.10 7.32 10.40
C CYS A 122 10.21 8.01 11.45
N SER A 123 9.49 7.23 12.25
CA SER A 123 8.67 7.71 13.37
C SER A 123 9.49 7.96 14.65
N ARG A 124 10.82 7.82 14.61
CA ARG A 124 11.73 7.91 15.76
C ARG A 124 11.37 6.93 16.88
N GLY A 125 11.02 5.70 16.53
CA GLY A 125 10.86 4.59 17.47
C GLY A 125 12.07 3.67 17.48
N SER A 126 12.05 2.69 18.38
CA SER A 126 13.10 1.70 18.58
C SER A 126 12.58 0.31 18.23
N ILE A 127 13.40 -0.50 17.54
CA ILE A 127 13.08 -1.89 17.21
C ILE A 127 13.84 -2.79 18.17
N HIS A 128 13.13 -3.65 18.88
CA HIS A 128 13.69 -4.57 19.88
C HIS A 128 13.83 -6.00 19.35
N ALA A 129 12.97 -6.41 18.42
CA ALA A 129 13.06 -7.69 17.75
C ALA A 129 12.49 -7.60 16.33
N PHE A 130 13.05 -8.42 15.45
CA PHE A 130 12.65 -8.54 14.05
C PHE A 130 12.69 -10.00 13.64
N LYS A 131 11.64 -10.49 12.99
CA LYS A 131 11.60 -11.82 12.39
C LYS A 131 10.85 -11.77 11.07
N ALA A 132 11.38 -12.43 10.05
CA ALA A 132 10.70 -12.69 8.78
C ALA A 132 11.00 -14.13 8.34
N ASP A 133 9.94 -14.91 8.08
CA ASP A 133 10.03 -16.31 7.66
C ASP A 133 8.82 -16.69 6.78
N LEU A 134 8.82 -17.90 6.23
CA LEU A 134 7.72 -18.42 5.39
C LEU A 134 6.41 -18.61 6.16
N ASP A 135 6.48 -18.84 7.46
CA ASP A 135 5.32 -18.97 8.34
C ASP A 135 4.72 -17.61 8.75
N GLY A 136 5.44 -16.51 8.48
CA GLY A 136 5.04 -15.15 8.84
C GLY A 136 6.21 -14.33 9.40
N GLY A 137 5.90 -13.09 9.78
CA GLY A 137 6.87 -12.15 10.32
C GLY A 137 6.30 -11.36 11.50
N TYR A 138 7.19 -10.68 12.22
CA TYR A 138 6.79 -9.67 13.20
C TYR A 138 7.94 -8.68 13.47
N ILE A 139 7.56 -7.49 13.93
CA ILE A 139 8.44 -6.53 14.58
C ILE A 139 7.98 -6.25 16.01
N GLN A 140 8.93 -6.14 16.95
CA GLN A 140 8.66 -5.61 18.29
C GLN A 140 9.24 -4.20 18.39
N THR A 141 8.41 -3.24 18.78
CA THR A 141 8.71 -1.80 18.74
C THR A 141 8.07 -1.08 19.93
N ASP A 142 8.68 0.02 20.35
CA ASP A 142 8.16 0.93 21.39
C ASP A 142 7.04 1.87 20.88
N LYS A 143 6.79 1.85 19.56
CA LYS A 143 5.88 2.79 18.90
C LYS A 143 5.03 2.11 17.85
N ASN A 144 3.74 2.43 17.86
CA ASN A 144 2.78 2.07 16.83
C ASN A 144 1.90 3.27 16.48
N ASN A 145 1.67 3.51 15.20
CA ASN A 145 0.78 4.56 14.68
C ASN A 145 0.26 4.17 13.29
N ILE A 146 -0.72 4.92 12.75
CA ILE A 146 -1.34 4.65 11.45
C ILE A 146 -0.30 4.50 10.32
N PHE A 147 0.74 5.34 10.32
CA PHE A 147 1.79 5.28 9.30
C PHE A 147 2.59 3.99 9.41
N ILE A 148 3.02 3.60 10.62
CA ILE A 148 3.72 2.34 10.85
C ILE A 148 2.84 1.18 10.41
N SER A 149 1.65 1.03 11.03
CA SER A 149 0.76 -0.12 10.82
C SER A 149 0.34 -0.30 9.36
N LEU A 150 0.14 0.79 8.61
CA LEU A 150 -0.33 0.71 7.23
C LEU A 150 0.80 0.80 6.19
N SER A 151 2.03 1.10 6.59
CA SER A 151 3.14 1.32 5.67
C SER A 151 3.38 0.19 4.66
N PRO A 152 3.32 -1.11 5.01
CA PRO A 152 3.56 -2.18 4.04
C PRO A 152 2.50 -2.27 2.93
N TYR A 153 1.29 -1.77 3.20
CA TYR A 153 0.16 -1.85 2.27
C TYR A 153 0.21 -0.78 1.18
N PHE A 154 0.96 0.30 1.40
CA PHE A 154 1.12 1.34 0.38
C PHE A 154 2.56 1.56 -0.06
N LEU A 155 3.60 1.30 0.74
CA LEU A 155 4.99 1.49 0.30
C LEU A 155 5.51 0.27 -0.47
N PRO A 156 5.75 0.36 -1.80
CA PRO A 156 6.32 -0.73 -2.58
C PRO A 156 7.83 -0.81 -2.37
N LEU A 157 8.27 -1.29 -1.19
CA LEU A 157 9.67 -1.24 -0.75
C LEU A 157 10.65 -1.71 -1.83
N TRP A 158 10.40 -2.86 -2.45
CA TRP A 158 11.29 -3.42 -3.45
C TRP A 158 11.38 -2.56 -4.72
N ALA A 159 10.30 -1.91 -5.13
CA ALA A 159 10.31 -0.98 -6.26
C ALA A 159 11.11 0.29 -5.92
N MET A 160 10.97 0.79 -4.69
CA MET A 160 11.74 1.93 -4.19
C MET A 160 13.24 1.62 -4.12
N LEU A 161 13.60 0.45 -3.57
CA LEU A 161 14.99 -0.01 -3.52
C LEU A 161 15.57 -0.22 -4.92
N TRP A 162 14.79 -0.76 -5.85
CA TRP A 162 15.21 -0.89 -7.25
C TRP A 162 15.52 0.47 -7.89
N GLY A 163 14.62 1.44 -7.71
CA GLY A 163 14.84 2.81 -8.17
C GLY A 163 16.05 3.48 -7.51
N LEU A 164 16.26 3.23 -6.22
CA LEU A 164 17.42 3.74 -5.47
C LEU A 164 18.73 3.15 -5.99
N VAL A 165 18.80 1.82 -6.15
CA VAL A 165 19.98 1.12 -6.68
C VAL A 165 20.30 1.63 -8.08
N TRP A 166 19.28 1.80 -8.93
CA TRP A 166 19.46 2.40 -10.25
C TRP A 166 20.01 3.83 -10.17
N GLY A 167 19.40 4.68 -9.34
CA GLY A 167 19.82 6.07 -9.16
C GLY A 167 21.27 6.17 -8.68
N VAL A 168 21.65 5.39 -7.66
CA VAL A 168 23.03 5.33 -7.16
C VAL A 168 23.98 4.83 -8.24
N THR A 169 23.62 3.77 -8.98
CA THR A 169 24.44 3.26 -10.08
C THR A 169 24.66 4.32 -11.15
N TYR A 170 23.62 5.07 -11.52
CA TYR A 170 23.70 6.13 -12.51
C TYR A 170 24.56 7.32 -12.03
N LEU A 171 24.56 7.62 -10.73
CA LEU A 171 25.43 8.67 -10.16
C LEU A 171 26.92 8.34 -10.31
N PHE A 172 27.30 7.08 -10.09
CA PHE A 172 28.70 6.63 -10.18
C PHE A 172 29.13 6.20 -11.58
N TRP A 173 28.19 5.70 -12.39
CA TRP A 173 28.41 5.29 -13.78
C TRP A 173 27.34 5.88 -14.71
N PRO A 174 27.41 7.18 -15.02
CA PRO A 174 26.42 7.85 -15.88
C PRO A 174 26.35 7.26 -17.30
N THR A 175 27.36 6.50 -17.71
CA THR A 175 27.40 5.79 -18.99
C THR A 175 26.49 4.56 -19.05
N VAL A 176 25.95 4.10 -17.91
CA VAL A 176 24.92 3.05 -17.87
C VAL A 176 23.60 3.62 -18.36
N THR A 177 23.27 3.35 -19.62
CA THR A 177 22.07 3.90 -20.30
C THR A 177 20.94 2.89 -20.46
N CYS A 178 21.02 1.70 -19.87
CA CYS A 178 20.06 0.63 -20.08
C CYS A 178 18.74 0.86 -19.31
N GLN A 179 17.99 1.90 -19.67
CA GLN A 179 16.72 2.28 -19.06
C GLN A 179 15.67 1.15 -19.11
N ALA A 180 15.82 0.20 -20.04
CA ALA A 180 15.02 -1.02 -20.10
C ALA A 180 15.05 -1.80 -18.76
N ILE A 181 16.22 -1.90 -18.12
CA ILE A 181 16.38 -2.58 -16.84
C ILE A 181 15.65 -1.81 -15.73
N LEU A 182 15.83 -0.49 -15.66
CA LEU A 182 15.11 0.37 -14.71
C LEU A 182 13.61 0.13 -14.82
N TYR A 183 13.04 0.37 -16.00
CA TYR A 183 11.60 0.33 -16.20
C TYR A 183 11.02 -1.07 -16.03
N SER A 184 11.70 -2.11 -16.53
CA SER A 184 11.26 -3.50 -16.31
C SER A 184 11.27 -3.87 -14.84
N GLY A 185 12.32 -3.53 -14.08
CA GLY A 185 12.32 -3.82 -12.64
C GLY A 185 11.28 -3.01 -11.87
N LEU A 186 11.03 -1.75 -12.22
CA LEU A 186 9.93 -0.97 -11.63
C LEU A 186 8.57 -1.63 -11.89
N GLY A 187 8.30 -2.07 -13.12
CA GLY A 187 7.06 -2.79 -13.45
C GLY A 187 6.93 -4.12 -12.72
N PHE A 188 8.01 -4.90 -12.65
CA PHE A 188 8.07 -6.16 -11.92
C PHE A 188 7.74 -5.97 -10.43
N TRP A 189 8.47 -5.08 -9.74
CA TRP A 189 8.30 -4.86 -8.31
C TRP A 189 6.99 -4.16 -7.96
N TRP A 190 6.45 -3.35 -8.87
CA TRP A 190 5.12 -2.77 -8.71
C TRP A 190 4.03 -3.84 -8.75
N CYS A 191 4.07 -4.75 -9.73
CA CYS A 191 3.12 -5.86 -9.78
C CYS A 191 3.30 -6.85 -8.62
N PHE A 192 4.53 -7.08 -8.17
CA PHE A 192 4.82 -7.81 -6.93
C PHE A 192 4.09 -7.19 -5.73
N HIS A 193 4.26 -5.87 -5.53
CA HIS A 193 3.62 -5.12 -4.45
C HIS A 193 2.09 -5.22 -4.50
N LEU A 194 1.49 -4.93 -5.65
CA LEU A 194 0.03 -4.98 -5.81
C LEU A 194 -0.54 -6.37 -5.58
N PHE A 195 0.11 -7.41 -6.09
CA PHE A 195 -0.34 -8.79 -5.91
C PHE A 195 -0.37 -9.18 -4.43
N TRP A 196 0.73 -8.97 -3.71
CA TRP A 196 0.82 -9.38 -2.32
C TRP A 196 -0.02 -8.52 -1.39
N THR A 197 -0.13 -7.22 -1.66
CA THR A 197 -1.07 -6.33 -0.95
C THR A 197 -2.51 -6.82 -1.09
N ALA A 198 -2.94 -7.14 -2.32
CA ALA A 198 -4.28 -7.68 -2.57
C ALA A 198 -4.46 -9.07 -1.93
N TRP A 199 -3.41 -9.90 -1.89
CA TRP A 199 -3.45 -11.24 -1.30
C TRP A 199 -3.53 -11.23 0.23
N ILE A 200 -2.91 -10.25 0.90
CA ILE A 200 -2.88 -10.19 2.37
C ILE A 200 -4.13 -9.53 2.97
N ILE A 201 -4.72 -8.55 2.28
CA ILE A 201 -5.90 -7.79 2.78
C ILE A 201 -7.03 -8.70 3.32
N PRO A 202 -7.41 -9.80 2.64
CA PRO A 202 -8.50 -10.67 3.13
C PRO A 202 -8.14 -11.56 4.32
N LYS A 203 -6.91 -11.51 4.85
CA LYS A 203 -6.43 -12.40 5.93
C LYS A 203 -6.52 -11.78 7.33
N ASP A 204 -7.53 -10.95 7.58
CA ASP A 204 -7.83 -10.38 8.91
C ASP A 204 -6.58 -9.85 9.64
N GLN A 205 -5.77 -9.06 8.94
CA GLN A 205 -4.51 -8.56 9.47
C GLN A 205 -4.73 -7.55 10.62
N PRO A 206 -4.05 -7.70 11.77
CA PRO A 206 -4.17 -6.77 12.89
C PRO A 206 -3.80 -5.34 12.48
N ASP A 207 -2.77 -5.19 11.65
CA ASP A 207 -2.34 -3.91 11.05
C ASP A 207 -3.49 -3.04 10.49
N LEU A 208 -4.46 -3.69 9.81
CA LEU A 208 -5.63 -3.03 9.22
C LEU A 208 -6.73 -2.81 10.26
N ALA A 209 -6.94 -3.79 11.13
CA ALA A 209 -8.02 -3.80 12.13
C ALA A 209 -7.79 -2.78 13.25
N ASP A 210 -6.54 -2.59 13.68
CA ASP A 210 -6.13 -1.64 14.73
C ASP A 210 -6.57 -0.20 14.43
N ASN A 211 -6.75 0.13 13.14
CA ASN A 211 -7.21 1.44 12.72
C ASN A 211 -8.68 1.51 12.30
N GLY A 212 -9.37 0.37 12.33
CA GLY A 212 -10.68 0.17 11.73
C GLY A 212 -10.54 -0.14 10.25
N THR A 213 -10.88 -1.37 9.87
CA THR A 213 -10.61 -1.93 8.54
C THR A 213 -11.10 -1.04 7.40
N PHE A 214 -12.31 -0.47 7.50
CA PHE A 214 -12.83 0.43 6.47
C PHE A 214 -11.94 1.67 6.25
N PHE A 215 -11.57 2.35 7.33
CA PHE A 215 -10.68 3.52 7.26
C PHE A 215 -9.31 3.14 6.68
N SER A 216 -8.72 2.05 7.17
CA SER A 216 -7.43 1.54 6.72
C SER A 216 -7.43 1.24 5.21
N LEU A 217 -8.47 0.56 4.71
CA LEU A 217 -8.59 0.20 3.30
C LEU A 217 -8.72 1.43 2.39
N ILE A 218 -9.54 2.42 2.76
CA ILE A 218 -9.68 3.64 1.97
C ILE A 218 -8.37 4.44 1.95
N LEU A 219 -7.67 4.52 3.09
CA LEU A 219 -6.37 5.19 3.16
C LEU A 219 -5.29 4.48 2.33
N VAL A 220 -5.22 3.15 2.42
CA VAL A 220 -4.31 2.32 1.61
C VAL A 220 -4.60 2.49 0.12
N TYR A 221 -5.87 2.46 -0.26
CA TYR A 221 -6.30 2.69 -1.64
C TYR A 221 -5.85 4.07 -2.14
N PHE A 222 -6.15 5.13 -1.38
CA PHE A 222 -5.77 6.49 -1.74
C PHE A 222 -4.24 6.66 -1.85
N ALA A 223 -3.49 6.13 -0.89
CA ALA A 223 -2.02 6.19 -0.92
C ALA A 223 -1.43 5.48 -2.15
N ASN A 224 -1.96 4.30 -2.52
CA ASN A 224 -1.52 3.59 -3.73
C ASN A 224 -1.88 4.37 -5.01
N LEU A 225 -3.00 5.09 -5.08
CA LEU A 225 -3.31 5.98 -6.21
C LEU A 225 -2.28 7.11 -6.34
N LEU A 226 -1.89 7.74 -5.22
CA LEU A 226 -0.87 8.80 -5.23
C LEU A 226 0.51 8.28 -5.64
N LEU A 227 0.89 7.09 -5.18
CA LEU A 227 2.14 6.47 -5.59
C LEU A 227 2.11 6.05 -7.06
N PHE A 228 0.97 5.59 -7.55
CA PHE A 228 0.80 5.29 -8.97
C PHE A 228 0.90 6.56 -9.83
N LEU A 229 0.31 7.68 -9.38
CA LEU A 229 0.51 8.99 -10.01
C LEU A 229 2.01 9.37 -10.06
N ALA A 230 2.74 9.16 -8.96
CA ALA A 230 4.18 9.43 -8.92
C ALA A 230 4.97 8.55 -9.91
N LEU A 231 4.63 7.26 -10.00
CA LEU A 231 5.23 6.34 -10.96
C LEU A 231 4.95 6.77 -12.41
N LEU A 232 3.70 7.10 -12.75
CA LEU A 232 3.34 7.60 -14.06
C LEU A 232 4.05 8.92 -14.38
N ARG A 233 4.23 9.79 -13.37
CA ARG A 233 4.95 11.05 -13.53
C ARG A 233 6.42 10.81 -13.84
N LEU A 234 7.05 9.82 -13.18
CA LEU A 234 8.43 9.38 -13.46
C LEU A 234 8.58 8.91 -14.92
N PHE A 235 7.54 8.29 -15.47
CA PHE A 235 7.52 7.86 -16.88
C PHE A 235 7.16 8.99 -17.85
N ASN A 236 6.97 10.22 -17.36
CA ASN A 236 6.43 11.35 -18.12
C ASN A 236 5.07 11.05 -18.79
N ALA A 237 4.32 10.07 -18.28
CA ALA A 237 3.02 9.69 -18.82
C ALA A 237 1.89 10.63 -18.37
N VAL A 238 2.09 11.36 -17.27
CA VAL A 238 1.11 12.30 -16.68
C VAL A 238 1.75 13.65 -16.37
N SER A 239 0.93 14.70 -16.39
CA SER A 239 1.31 16.07 -16.02
C SER A 239 0.64 16.46 -14.71
N LEU A 240 1.41 16.94 -13.73
CA LEU A 240 0.88 17.36 -12.41
C LEU A 240 -0.04 18.58 -12.52
N HIS A 241 0.32 19.56 -13.36
CA HIS A 241 -0.53 20.74 -13.56
C HIS A 241 -1.89 20.34 -14.14
N ARG A 242 -1.90 19.48 -15.17
CA ARG A 242 -3.15 18.97 -15.74
C ARG A 242 -3.90 18.11 -14.73
N PHE A 243 -3.20 17.30 -13.95
CA PHE A 243 -3.79 16.47 -12.91
C PHE A 243 -4.58 17.29 -11.91
N LEU A 244 -4.01 18.41 -11.43
CA LEU A 244 -4.70 19.30 -10.52
C LEU A 244 -5.93 19.95 -11.16
N ALA A 245 -5.84 20.36 -12.42
CA ALA A 245 -7.01 20.88 -13.15
C ALA A 245 -8.10 19.81 -13.31
N ASP A 246 -7.73 18.57 -13.61
CA ASP A 246 -8.67 17.45 -13.71
C ASP A 246 -9.30 17.13 -12.34
N CYS A 247 -8.54 17.28 -11.24
CA CYS A 247 -9.07 17.09 -9.89
C CYS A 247 -10.12 18.14 -9.54
N ILE A 248 -9.92 19.40 -9.91
CA ILE A 248 -10.91 20.47 -9.72
C ILE A 248 -12.18 20.15 -10.52
N HIS A 249 -12.03 19.84 -11.81
CA HIS A 249 -13.14 19.48 -12.69
C HIS A 249 -13.92 18.26 -12.19
N ASN A 250 -13.23 17.22 -11.73
CA ASN A 250 -13.87 16.02 -11.21
C ASN A 250 -14.46 16.22 -9.81
N ALA A 251 -13.95 17.16 -9.01
CA ALA A 251 -14.58 17.57 -7.77
C ALA A 251 -15.93 18.27 -8.02
N GLU A 252 -16.01 19.16 -9.02
CA GLU A 252 -17.26 19.80 -9.43
C GLU A 252 -18.29 18.78 -9.91
N LYS A 253 -17.89 17.86 -10.80
CA LYS A 253 -18.76 16.75 -11.24
C LYS A 253 -19.26 15.90 -10.08
N LEU A 254 -18.38 15.53 -9.15
CA LEU A 254 -18.75 14.73 -7.99
C LEU A 254 -19.74 15.49 -7.10
N TRP A 255 -19.53 16.78 -6.90
CA TRP A 255 -20.45 17.65 -6.17
C TRP A 255 -21.82 17.72 -6.85
N ASP A 256 -21.87 17.88 -8.17
CA ASP A 256 -23.13 17.90 -8.93
C ASP A 256 -23.90 16.59 -8.76
N VAL A 257 -23.24 15.44 -8.88
CA VAL A 257 -23.87 14.12 -8.67
C VAL A 257 -24.39 13.99 -7.23
N LEU A 258 -23.62 14.41 -6.23
CA LEU A 258 -24.05 14.35 -4.83
C LEU A 258 -25.24 15.27 -4.56
N ARG A 259 -25.26 16.47 -5.14
CA ARG A 259 -26.38 17.40 -5.06
C ARG A 259 -27.63 16.80 -5.69
N ASP A 260 -27.51 16.23 -6.88
CA ASP A 260 -28.64 15.63 -7.60
C ASP A 260 -29.19 14.42 -6.84
N LEU A 261 -28.32 13.55 -6.30
CA LEU A 261 -28.75 12.45 -5.42
C LEU A 261 -29.46 12.94 -4.15
N ALA A 262 -28.97 14.04 -3.55
CA ALA A 262 -29.60 14.63 -2.37
C ALA A 262 -30.99 15.23 -2.69
N MET A 263 -31.13 15.92 -3.82
CA MET A 263 -32.42 16.45 -4.28
C MET A 263 -33.41 15.31 -4.59
N LEU A 264 -32.94 14.21 -5.19
CA LEU A 264 -33.76 13.02 -5.46
C LEU A 264 -34.23 12.35 -4.17
N ALA A 265 -33.32 12.19 -3.20
CA ALA A 265 -33.66 11.63 -1.89
C ALA A 265 -34.63 12.54 -1.10
N ALA A 266 -34.58 13.85 -1.32
CA ALA A 266 -35.49 14.82 -0.72
C ALA A 266 -36.85 14.94 -1.45
N GLY A 267 -37.05 14.22 -2.56
CA GLY A 267 -38.27 14.30 -3.37
C GLY A 267 -38.44 15.64 -4.10
N LEU A 268 -37.36 16.38 -4.32
CA LEU A 268 -37.36 17.71 -4.95
C LEU A 268 -37.23 17.66 -6.48
N PHE A 269 -37.06 16.47 -7.06
CA PHE A 269 -37.25 16.23 -8.49
C PHE A 269 -38.72 15.88 -8.75
N LEU A 270 -39.55 16.91 -8.91
CA LEU A 270 -40.90 16.86 -9.50
C LEU A 270 -40.97 17.85 -10.66
#